data_AF-Q4ZIM6-F1
#
_entry.id   AF-Q4ZIM6-F1
#
_cell.length_a   1.000
_cell.length_b   1.000
_cell.length_c   1.000
_cell.angle_alpha   90.00
_cell.angle_beta   90.00
_cell.angle_gamma   90.00
#
_symmetry.space_group_name_H-M   'P 1'
#
loop_
_entity.id
_entity.type
_entity.pdbx_description
1 polymer ?
#
loop_
_entity_poly.entity_id
_entity_poly.type
_entity_poly.pdbx_seq_one_letter_code
_entity_poly.pdbx_strand_id
1 'polypeptide(L)'
;MVYWGQNGGGTIENNGLSAHCTAEAGIDVVVLSFLYQYGNGVEIAAGTIGQSCSIDTSGNPSNCDEPSAAIATCKSNGVKVILSLGGAAGAYFLSSQQEAETIGQNLWDAYGAGNGTVPRPFGSNSLDGWDFDVEASNGNQYYQYLIAKLRSNFNGGNYVITGAPQCPIPEPNMQQIITTSQFDYLWVQFY
;
A
#
# COMPACT_ATOMS: atom_id res chain seq x y z
N MET A 1 15.09 -2.07 1.44
CA MET A 1 13.66 -1.70 1.54
C MET A 1 13.38 -1.23 2.96
N VAL A 2 12.52 -0.24 3.15
CA VAL A 2 12.05 0.20 4.48
C VAL A 2 10.56 0.52 4.45
N TYR A 3 9.84 0.22 5.52
CA TYR A 3 8.49 0.73 5.78
C TYR A 3 8.60 2.14 6.38
N TRP A 4 7.80 3.09 5.90
CA TRP A 4 7.74 4.46 6.40
C TRP A 4 6.30 4.92 6.53
N GLY A 5 5.99 5.60 7.64
CA GLY A 5 4.71 6.28 7.81
C GLY A 5 3.93 5.90 9.08
N GLN A 6 4.37 4.87 9.80
CA GLN A 6 3.87 4.55 11.13
C GLN A 6 5.03 4.40 12.10
N ASN A 7 5.23 5.39 12.96
CA ASN A 7 6.07 5.20 14.14
C ASN A 7 5.19 4.68 15.28
N GLY A 8 5.39 3.41 15.62
CA GLY A 8 4.70 2.79 16.75
C GLY A 8 4.92 3.53 18.08
N GLY A 9 4.03 3.30 19.04
CA GLY A 9 4.24 3.72 20.44
C GLY A 9 4.19 5.23 20.70
N GLY A 10 3.57 6.03 19.83
CA GLY A 10 3.44 7.49 20.02
C GLY A 10 4.74 8.26 19.81
N THR A 11 5.72 7.65 19.15
CA THR A 11 6.98 8.29 18.82
C THR A 11 6.81 9.21 17.62
N ILE A 12 7.45 10.38 17.66
CA ILE A 12 7.41 11.32 16.55
C ILE A 12 8.28 10.75 15.42
N GLU A 13 7.79 10.82 14.18
CA GLU A 13 8.64 10.51 13.03
C GLU A 13 9.81 11.49 12.99
N ASN A 14 10.99 10.99 13.33
CA ASN A 14 12.15 11.84 13.55
C ASN A 14 12.74 12.35 12.24
N ASN A 15 12.33 11.81 11.08
CA ASN A 15 12.73 12.27 9.76
C ASN A 15 11.58 12.16 8.75
N GLY A 16 11.44 13.17 7.88
CA GLY A 16 10.52 13.11 6.74
C GLY A 16 10.90 12.03 5.73
N LEU A 17 9.94 11.58 4.92
CA LEU A 17 10.09 10.52 3.90
C LEU A 17 11.34 10.71 3.02
N SER A 18 11.68 11.95 2.66
CA SER A 18 12.83 12.27 1.79
C SER A 18 14.19 11.87 2.37
N ALA A 19 14.33 11.72 3.69
CA ALA A 19 15.57 11.25 4.31
C ALA A 19 15.92 9.80 3.92
N HIS A 20 14.93 9.01 3.52
CA HIS A 20 15.10 7.63 3.06
C HIS A 20 15.40 7.54 1.55
N CYS A 21 15.49 8.69 0.89
CA CYS A 21 15.49 8.78 -0.57
C CYS A 21 16.80 9.34 -1.13
N THR A 22 17.88 9.29 -0.34
CA THR A 22 19.23 9.68 -0.76
C THR A 22 20.10 8.45 -1.01
N ALA A 23 21.17 8.61 -1.78
CA ALA A 23 22.11 7.52 -2.05
C ALA A 23 22.77 7.01 -0.75
N GLU A 24 23.06 7.92 0.19
CA GLU A 24 23.68 7.63 1.48
C GLU A 24 22.78 6.79 2.39
N ALA A 25 21.46 6.88 2.23
CA ALA A 25 20.52 6.07 2.98
C ALA A 25 20.58 4.57 2.59
N GLY A 26 21.08 4.25 1.39
CA GLY A 26 21.20 2.87 0.92
C GLY A 26 19.87 2.13 0.77
N ILE A 27 18.79 2.85 0.47
CA ILE A 27 17.43 2.32 0.38
C ILE A 27 16.96 2.33 -1.08
N ASP A 28 16.65 1.16 -1.62
CA ASP A 28 16.13 1.02 -3.00
C ASP A 28 14.61 1.13 -3.10
N VAL A 29 13.91 0.84 -2.01
CA VAL A 29 12.44 0.76 -1.96
C VAL A 29 11.95 1.32 -0.63
N VAL A 30 10.99 2.24 -0.69
CA VAL A 30 10.19 2.69 0.45
C VAL A 30 8.76 2.17 0.30
N VAL A 31 8.24 1.59 1.37
CA VAL A 31 6.86 1.13 1.49
C VAL A 31 6.11 2.13 2.38
N LEU A 32 5.11 2.81 1.84
CA LEU A 32 4.29 3.79 2.53
C LEU A 32 3.19 3.12 3.36
N SER A 33 3.12 3.46 4.63
CA SER A 33 2.32 2.76 5.64
C SER A 33 1.36 3.71 6.35
N PHE A 34 0.04 3.50 6.35
CA PHE A 34 -0.74 2.48 5.63
C PHE A 34 -2.10 3.01 5.16
N LEU A 35 -2.68 2.34 4.16
CA LEU A 35 -4.13 2.29 4.01
C LEU A 35 -4.68 1.11 4.83
N TYR A 36 -5.27 1.41 5.99
CA TYR A 36 -5.73 0.41 6.98
C TYR A 36 -7.26 0.32 7.09
N GLN A 37 -8.03 0.98 6.21
CA GLN A 37 -9.49 0.91 6.21
C GLN A 37 -10.04 0.69 4.79
N TYR A 38 -10.65 -0.48 4.55
CA TYR A 38 -11.27 -0.87 3.27
C TYR A 38 -12.13 -2.14 3.38
N GLY A 39 -12.98 -2.41 2.40
CA GLY A 39 -13.92 -3.54 2.42
C GLY A 39 -15.10 -3.32 3.37
N ASN A 40 -15.97 -4.32 3.50
CA ASN A 40 -17.24 -4.21 4.23
C ASN A 40 -18.08 -2.98 3.80
N GLY A 41 -18.15 -2.73 2.49
CA GLY A 41 -18.81 -1.58 1.88
C GLY A 41 -17.90 -0.35 1.67
N VAL A 42 -16.66 -0.36 2.17
CA VAL A 42 -15.68 0.70 1.93
C VAL A 42 -14.85 0.38 0.70
N GLU A 43 -15.25 0.91 -0.46
CA GLU A 43 -14.61 0.59 -1.74
C GLU A 43 -13.38 1.46 -2.08
N ILE A 44 -13.17 2.57 -1.37
CA ILE A 44 -11.97 3.42 -1.51
C ILE A 44 -11.13 3.26 -0.24
N ALA A 45 -9.93 2.70 -0.39
CA ALA A 45 -9.04 2.43 0.73
C ALA A 45 -8.52 3.73 1.36
N ALA A 46 -8.59 3.77 2.69
CA ALA A 46 -8.35 4.94 3.53
C ALA A 46 -7.32 4.63 4.62
N GLY A 47 -6.74 5.67 5.22
CA GLY A 47 -5.75 5.52 6.28
C GLY A 47 -4.91 6.78 6.51
N THR A 48 -3.73 6.59 7.07
CA THR A 48 -2.76 7.67 7.32
C THR A 48 -1.38 7.25 6.85
N ILE A 49 -0.67 8.21 6.25
CA ILE A 49 0.69 8.03 5.72
C ILE A 49 1.59 9.04 6.42
N GLY A 50 2.45 8.57 7.31
CA GLY A 50 3.15 9.46 8.24
C GLY A 50 2.19 10.05 9.28
N GLN A 51 2.58 11.17 9.87
CA GLN A 51 1.86 11.74 11.01
C GLN A 51 0.69 12.65 10.62
N SER A 52 0.74 13.22 9.41
CA SER A 52 -0.12 14.34 9.03
C SER A 52 -1.03 14.02 7.85
N CYS A 53 -0.59 13.21 6.89
CA CYS A 53 -1.39 12.89 5.72
C CYS A 53 -2.46 11.86 6.06
N SER A 54 -3.71 12.30 6.07
CA SER A 54 -4.88 11.43 6.23
C SER A 54 -5.67 11.34 4.94
N ILE A 55 -6.19 10.16 4.64
CA ILE A 55 -7.00 9.87 3.46
C ILE A 55 -8.32 9.27 3.97
N ASP A 56 -9.45 9.92 3.68
CA ASP A 56 -10.77 9.45 4.11
C ASP A 56 -11.32 8.32 3.23
N THR A 57 -12.46 7.73 3.62
CA THR A 57 -13.12 6.65 2.86
C THR A 57 -13.78 7.10 1.55
N SER A 58 -13.69 8.39 1.21
CA SER A 58 -14.01 8.92 -0.12
C SER A 58 -12.74 9.19 -0.94
N GLY A 59 -11.56 8.92 -0.39
CA GLY A 59 -10.25 9.14 -0.98
C GLY A 59 -9.70 10.55 -0.81
N ASN A 60 -10.40 11.47 -0.12
CA ASN A 60 -9.96 12.86 -0.02
C ASN A 60 -8.74 12.97 0.90
N PRO A 61 -7.64 13.59 0.43
CA PRO A 61 -6.47 13.83 1.26
C PRO A 61 -6.67 15.03 2.19
N SER A 62 -6.01 15.01 3.33
CA SER A 62 -5.72 16.18 4.17
C SER A 62 -4.26 16.15 4.59
N ASN A 63 -3.55 17.26 4.40
CA ASN A 63 -2.12 17.45 4.71
C ASN A 63 -1.17 16.43 4.03
N CYS A 64 -1.44 16.07 2.76
CA CYS A 64 -0.62 15.13 2.00
C CYS A 64 0.43 15.78 1.07
N ASP A 65 0.58 17.10 1.12
CA ASP A 65 1.49 17.85 0.25
C ASP A 65 2.96 17.47 0.47
N GLU A 66 3.37 17.35 1.74
CA GLU A 66 4.75 16.98 2.09
C GLU A 66 5.10 15.54 1.65
N PRO A 67 4.31 14.49 2.01
CA PRO A 67 4.54 13.17 1.46
C PRO A 67 4.52 13.14 -0.07
N SER A 68 3.60 13.86 -0.72
CA SER A 68 3.53 13.94 -2.18
C SER A 68 4.82 14.50 -2.81
N ALA A 69 5.38 15.58 -2.23
CA ALA A 69 6.65 16.14 -2.70
C ALA A 69 7.84 15.20 -2.44
N ALA A 70 7.85 14.52 -1.30
CA ALA A 70 8.88 13.55 -0.97
C ALA A 70 8.83 12.33 -1.90
N ILE A 71 7.65 11.82 -2.25
CA ILE A 71 7.48 10.74 -3.24
C ILE A 71 8.14 11.12 -4.57
N ALA A 72 7.88 12.33 -5.08
CA ALA A 72 8.51 12.80 -6.31
C ALA A 72 10.04 12.81 -6.21
N THR A 73 10.58 13.20 -5.06
CA THR A 73 12.03 13.20 -4.77
C THR A 73 12.61 11.79 -4.74
N CYS A 74 11.93 10.84 -4.09
CA CYS A 74 12.34 9.44 -4.06
C CYS A 74 12.44 8.86 -5.46
N LYS A 75 11.40 9.06 -6.26
CA LYS A 75 11.37 8.58 -7.64
C LYS A 75 12.44 9.23 -8.51
N SER A 76 12.70 10.53 -8.37
CA SER A 76 13.78 11.20 -9.13
C SER A 76 15.17 10.67 -8.77
N ASN A 77 15.34 10.16 -7.53
CA ASN A 77 16.58 9.57 -7.06
C ASN A 77 16.67 8.05 -7.31
N GLY A 78 15.70 7.48 -8.04
CA GLY A 78 15.68 6.05 -8.39
C GLY A 78 15.19 5.12 -7.28
N VAL A 79 14.68 5.67 -6.16
CA VAL A 79 14.08 4.90 -5.07
C VAL A 79 12.63 4.60 -5.43
N LYS A 80 12.26 3.32 -5.41
CA LYS A 80 10.87 2.90 -5.66
C LYS A 80 9.99 3.24 -4.47
N VAL A 81 8.76 3.67 -4.74
CA VAL A 81 7.76 3.97 -3.72
C VAL A 81 6.55 3.08 -3.92
N ILE A 82 6.26 2.24 -2.93
CA ILE A 82 5.16 1.26 -2.93
C ILE A 82 4.17 1.66 -1.83
N LEU A 83 2.87 1.44 -2.03
CA LEU A 83 1.84 1.73 -1.02
C LEU A 83 1.38 0.45 -0.33
N SER A 84 1.43 0.41 1.00
CA SER A 84 0.99 -0.75 1.76
C SER A 84 -0.46 -0.65 2.24
N LEU A 85 -1.17 -1.75 2.06
CA LEU A 85 -2.50 -2.01 2.58
C LEU A 85 -2.43 -2.95 3.78
N GLY A 86 -3.16 -2.62 4.84
CA GLY A 86 -3.26 -3.44 6.05
C GLY A 86 -2.59 -2.80 7.26
N GLY A 87 -1.61 -3.50 7.84
CA GLY A 87 -0.94 -3.19 9.11
C GLY A 87 -1.64 -3.80 10.33
N ALA A 88 -0.94 -3.81 11.47
CA ALA A 88 -1.37 -4.44 12.72
C ALA A 88 -2.72 -3.97 13.30
N ALA A 89 -3.17 -2.77 12.95
CA ALA A 89 -4.44 -2.22 13.38
C ALA A 89 -5.18 -1.62 12.18
N GLY A 90 -6.49 -1.83 12.12
CA GLY A 90 -7.32 -1.32 11.03
C GLY A 90 -8.68 -1.97 10.96
N ALA A 91 -9.48 -1.50 10.00
CA ALA A 91 -10.78 -2.05 9.68
C ALA A 91 -10.76 -2.46 8.20
N TYR A 92 -10.13 -3.61 7.94
CA TYR A 92 -10.06 -4.17 6.61
C TYR A 92 -10.57 -5.61 6.55
N PHE A 93 -11.54 -5.85 5.67
CA PHE A 93 -12.14 -7.15 5.45
C PHE A 93 -12.84 -7.18 4.09
N LEU A 94 -12.37 -8.03 3.17
CA LEU A 94 -13.03 -8.22 1.87
C LEU A 94 -14.18 -9.22 2.01
N SER A 95 -15.35 -8.86 1.49
CA SER A 95 -16.61 -9.61 1.65
C SER A 95 -17.06 -10.32 0.37
N SER A 96 -16.60 -9.87 -0.80
CA SER A 96 -16.94 -10.46 -2.09
C SER A 96 -15.86 -10.23 -3.15
N GLN A 97 -15.90 -11.01 -4.23
CA GLN A 97 -15.08 -10.78 -5.42
C GLN A 97 -15.32 -9.39 -6.02
N GLN A 98 -16.59 -8.97 -6.13
CA GLN A 98 -16.94 -7.68 -6.73
C GLN A 98 -16.33 -6.52 -5.94
N GLU A 99 -16.45 -6.55 -4.62
CA GLU A 99 -15.85 -5.53 -3.74
C GLU A 99 -14.32 -5.50 -3.88
N ALA A 100 -13.68 -6.67 -3.90
CA ALA A 100 -12.23 -6.78 -4.06
C ALA A 100 -11.76 -6.20 -5.42
N GLU A 101 -12.50 -6.47 -6.49
CA GLU A 101 -12.23 -5.90 -7.80
C GLU A 101 -12.44 -4.38 -7.85
N THR A 102 -13.52 -3.86 -7.23
CA THR A 102 -13.75 -2.41 -7.16
C THR A 102 -12.63 -1.70 -6.39
N ILE A 103 -12.22 -2.24 -5.24
CA ILE A 103 -11.10 -1.69 -4.46
C ILE A 103 -9.81 -1.72 -5.29
N GLY A 104 -9.52 -2.84 -5.96
CA GLY A 104 -8.34 -2.96 -6.83
C GLY A 104 -8.33 -1.91 -7.95
N GLN A 105 -9.48 -1.61 -8.55
CA GLN A 105 -9.61 -0.56 -9.55
C GLN A 105 -9.41 0.83 -8.95
N ASN A 106 -10.03 1.13 -7.81
CA ASN A 106 -9.90 2.42 -7.13
C ASN A 106 -8.46 2.69 -6.68
N LEU A 107 -7.74 1.67 -6.21
CA LEU A 107 -6.31 1.77 -5.88
C LEU A 107 -5.46 2.13 -7.11
N TRP A 108 -5.74 1.50 -8.26
CA TRP A 108 -5.07 1.82 -9.51
C TRP A 108 -5.34 3.24 -9.97
N ASP A 109 -6.60 3.69 -9.90
CA ASP A 109 -7.01 5.02 -10.35
C ASP A 109 -6.53 6.13 -9.41
N ALA A 110 -6.41 5.86 -8.10
CA ALA A 110 -5.92 6.83 -7.12
C ALA A 110 -4.38 6.94 -7.10
N TYR A 111 -3.66 5.82 -7.23
CA TYR A 111 -2.22 5.75 -6.93
C TYR A 111 -1.35 5.24 -8.08
N GLY A 112 -1.94 4.60 -9.10
CA GLY A 112 -1.25 4.15 -10.31
C GLY A 112 -1.32 5.18 -11.45
N ALA A 113 -1.17 4.69 -12.68
CA ALA A 113 -1.37 5.48 -13.90
C ALA A 113 -2.81 5.44 -14.42
N GLY A 114 -3.78 5.10 -13.55
CA GLY A 114 -5.19 5.11 -13.90
C GLY A 114 -5.75 6.51 -14.14
N ASN A 115 -6.93 6.55 -14.77
CA ASN A 115 -7.60 7.78 -15.19
C ASN A 115 -9.07 7.83 -14.71
N GLY A 116 -9.35 7.20 -13.56
CA GLY A 116 -10.67 7.21 -12.93
C GLY A 116 -11.05 8.54 -12.27
N THR A 117 -12.18 8.53 -11.58
CA THR A 117 -12.77 9.71 -10.94
C THR A 117 -12.52 9.79 -9.43
N VAL A 118 -11.87 8.78 -8.85
CA VAL A 118 -11.50 8.80 -7.43
C VAL A 118 -10.45 9.88 -7.17
N PRO A 119 -10.46 10.54 -5.99
CA PRO A 119 -9.42 11.50 -5.65
C PRO A 119 -8.03 10.86 -5.68
N ARG A 120 -7.01 11.67 -5.97
CA ARG A 120 -5.61 11.25 -6.00
C ARG A 120 -4.84 11.92 -4.85
N PRO A 121 -4.62 11.24 -3.71
CA PRO A 121 -3.99 11.84 -2.54
C PRO A 121 -2.60 12.43 -2.75
N PHE A 122 -1.84 11.88 -3.70
CA PHE A 122 -0.49 12.33 -4.05
C PHE A 122 -0.44 13.06 -5.40
N GLY A 123 -1.57 13.61 -5.84
CA GLY A 123 -1.68 14.35 -7.09
C GLY A 123 -1.29 13.50 -8.30
N SER A 124 -0.39 14.02 -9.14
CA SER A 124 0.08 13.36 -10.37
C SER A 124 1.12 12.27 -10.15
N ASN A 125 1.58 12.05 -8.91
CA ASN A 125 2.52 10.96 -8.63
C ASN A 125 1.84 9.60 -8.89
N SER A 126 2.44 8.79 -9.76
CA SER A 126 2.15 7.36 -9.87
C SER A 126 3.16 6.60 -9.03
N LEU A 127 2.69 5.74 -8.14
CA LEU A 127 3.53 4.86 -7.33
C LEU A 127 4.08 3.70 -8.17
N ASP A 128 5.01 2.93 -7.59
CA ASP A 128 5.69 1.82 -8.24
C ASP A 128 5.07 0.45 -7.91
N GLY A 129 4.05 0.41 -7.04
CA GLY A 129 3.41 -0.85 -6.68
C GLY A 129 2.51 -0.77 -5.46
N TRP A 130 2.01 -1.94 -5.07
CA TRP A 130 1.18 -2.15 -3.89
C TRP A 130 1.76 -3.26 -3.03
N ASP A 131 1.82 -3.02 -1.74
CA ASP A 131 2.21 -3.95 -0.72
C ASP A 131 0.98 -4.43 0.08
N PHE A 132 0.97 -5.69 0.45
CA PHE A 132 -0.07 -6.30 1.27
C PHE A 132 0.54 -6.77 2.58
N ASP A 133 0.41 -5.95 3.62
CA ASP A 133 0.78 -6.26 4.99
C ASP A 133 -0.49 -6.65 5.77
N VAL A 134 -1.07 -7.79 5.39
CA VAL A 134 -2.36 -8.23 5.91
C VAL A 134 -2.12 -9.03 7.18
N GLU A 135 -2.50 -8.46 8.32
CA GLU A 135 -2.33 -9.07 9.65
C GLU A 135 -3.64 -9.64 10.23
N ALA A 136 -4.64 -9.85 9.37
CA ALA A 136 -5.92 -10.47 9.73
C ALA A 136 -6.34 -11.50 8.69
N SER A 137 -6.80 -12.67 9.14
CA SER A 137 -7.11 -13.79 8.23
C SER A 137 -8.50 -13.72 7.56
N ASN A 138 -9.36 -12.79 7.99
CA ASN A 138 -10.74 -12.76 7.53
C ASN A 138 -10.83 -12.15 6.13
N GLY A 139 -11.54 -12.82 5.21
CA GLY A 139 -11.75 -12.32 3.83
C GLY A 139 -10.61 -12.63 2.86
N ASN A 140 -9.60 -13.38 3.30
CA ASN A 140 -8.42 -13.76 2.52
C ASN A 140 -8.73 -14.37 1.15
N GLN A 141 -9.83 -15.12 1.04
CA GLN A 141 -10.24 -15.75 -0.22
C GLN A 141 -10.49 -14.76 -1.37
N TYR A 142 -10.68 -13.47 -1.07
CA TYR A 142 -11.00 -12.46 -2.08
C TYR A 142 -9.81 -11.60 -2.51
N TYR A 143 -8.68 -11.62 -1.79
CA TYR A 143 -7.50 -10.81 -2.16
C TYR A 143 -6.93 -11.18 -3.53
N GLN A 144 -7.09 -12.44 -3.97
CA GLN A 144 -6.70 -12.86 -5.31
C GLN A 144 -7.37 -12.02 -6.40
N TYR A 145 -8.61 -11.58 -6.20
CA TYR A 145 -9.34 -10.77 -7.18
C TYR A 145 -8.88 -9.31 -7.17
N LEU A 146 -8.60 -8.76 -5.98
CA LEU A 146 -8.02 -7.42 -5.83
C LEU A 146 -6.63 -7.36 -6.50
N ILE A 147 -5.75 -8.32 -6.17
CA ILE A 147 -4.40 -8.40 -6.74
C ILE A 147 -4.45 -8.63 -8.24
N ALA A 148 -5.31 -9.54 -8.72
CA ALA A 148 -5.49 -9.77 -10.15
C ALA A 148 -5.98 -8.51 -10.87
N LYS A 149 -6.88 -7.72 -10.26
CA LYS A 149 -7.34 -6.45 -10.83
C LYS A 149 -6.19 -5.47 -10.99
N LEU A 150 -5.41 -5.23 -9.93
CA LEU A 150 -4.23 -4.37 -10.00
C LEU A 150 -3.28 -4.81 -11.11
N ARG A 151 -2.91 -6.10 -11.14
CA ARG A 151 -2.01 -6.63 -12.17
C ARG A 151 -2.56 -6.47 -13.58
N SER A 152 -3.87 -6.63 -13.77
CA SER A 152 -4.50 -6.43 -15.08
C SER A 152 -4.37 -4.99 -15.59
N ASN A 153 -4.30 -4.03 -14.67
CA ASN A 153 -4.16 -2.61 -14.98
C ASN A 153 -2.72 -2.17 -15.28
N PHE A 154 -1.70 -2.97 -14.93
CA PHE A 154 -0.31 -2.59 -15.15
C PHE A 154 0.01 -2.34 -16.62
N ASN A 155 -0.67 -3.02 -17.55
CA ASN A 155 -0.58 -2.84 -19.00
C ASN A 155 0.88 -2.78 -19.54
N GLY A 156 1.74 -3.67 -19.02
CA GLY A 156 3.17 -3.72 -19.38
C GLY A 156 4.05 -2.69 -18.68
N GLY A 157 3.51 -1.88 -17.77
CA GLY A 157 4.25 -0.98 -16.89
C GLY A 157 5.02 -1.73 -15.81
N ASN A 158 6.06 -1.07 -15.29
CA ASN A 158 6.96 -1.61 -14.28
C ASN A 158 6.43 -1.42 -12.86
N TYR A 159 5.28 -2.03 -12.55
CA TYR A 159 4.69 -2.05 -11.22
C TYR A 159 4.95 -3.38 -10.51
N VAL A 160 4.96 -3.37 -9.18
CA VAL A 160 5.17 -4.57 -8.37
C VAL A 160 4.02 -4.81 -7.38
N ILE A 161 3.75 -6.07 -7.10
CA ILE A 161 2.92 -6.52 -5.98
C ILE A 161 3.82 -7.16 -4.94
N THR A 162 3.79 -6.67 -3.72
CA THR A 162 4.60 -7.21 -2.61
C THR A 162 3.71 -7.61 -1.44
N GLY A 163 4.23 -8.43 -0.54
CA GLY A 163 3.51 -8.78 0.69
C GLY A 163 4.46 -8.97 1.86
N ALA A 164 3.93 -8.84 3.07
CA ALA A 164 4.70 -8.94 4.31
C ALA A 164 4.18 -10.07 5.21
N PRO A 165 4.30 -11.35 4.81
CA PRO A 165 3.91 -12.46 5.67
C PRO A 165 4.74 -12.52 6.94
N GLN A 166 4.16 -13.02 8.03
CA GLN A 166 4.94 -13.42 9.20
C GLN A 166 5.76 -14.69 8.89
N CYS A 167 6.76 -15.00 9.73
CA CYS A 167 7.60 -16.18 9.56
C CYS A 167 6.95 -17.57 9.85
N PRO A 168 5.87 -17.74 10.66
CA PRO A 168 5.33 -19.06 10.94
C PRO A 168 4.79 -19.76 9.69
N ILE A 169 4.90 -21.10 9.66
CA ILE A 169 4.31 -21.94 8.60
C ILE A 169 3.38 -22.98 9.27
N PRO A 170 2.08 -23.06 8.89
CA PRO A 170 1.40 -22.19 7.93
C PRO A 170 1.31 -20.75 8.42
N GLU A 171 1.42 -19.80 7.50
CA GLU A 171 1.36 -18.38 7.84
C GLU A 171 -0.08 -17.99 8.20
N PRO A 172 -0.33 -17.35 9.35
CA PRO A 172 -1.69 -17.24 9.89
C PRO A 172 -2.62 -16.30 9.12
N ASN A 173 -2.09 -15.28 8.43
CA ASN A 173 -2.89 -14.15 7.93
C ASN A 173 -2.91 -14.00 6.41
N MET A 174 -1.96 -14.56 5.70
CA MET A 174 -1.64 -14.37 4.29
C MET A 174 -1.41 -15.69 3.55
N GLN A 175 -1.33 -16.85 4.23
CA GLN A 175 -1.10 -18.15 3.57
C GLN A 175 -2.00 -18.38 2.35
N GLN A 176 -3.30 -18.09 2.47
CA GLN A 176 -4.23 -18.21 1.35
C GLN A 176 -3.97 -17.15 0.27
N ILE A 177 -3.68 -15.91 0.66
CA ILE A 177 -3.41 -14.81 -0.27
C ILE A 177 -2.18 -15.14 -1.13
N ILE A 178 -1.09 -15.55 -0.50
CA ILE A 178 0.19 -15.91 -1.14
C ILE A 178 0.02 -17.07 -2.13
N THR A 179 -0.75 -18.10 -1.76
CA THR A 179 -0.92 -19.30 -2.60
C THR A 179 -1.89 -19.10 -3.76
N THR A 180 -2.70 -18.05 -3.75
CA THR A 180 -3.74 -17.80 -4.78
C THR A 180 -3.46 -16.57 -5.64
N SER A 181 -2.40 -15.80 -5.33
CA SER A 181 -2.10 -14.53 -5.99
C SER A 181 -0.67 -14.48 -6.50
N GLN A 182 -0.39 -13.56 -7.45
CA GLN A 182 0.95 -13.37 -8.00
C GLN A 182 1.67 -12.21 -7.32
N PHE A 183 2.64 -12.53 -6.47
CA PHE A 183 3.56 -11.59 -5.83
C PHE A 183 4.90 -11.53 -6.59
N ASP A 184 5.50 -10.35 -6.63
CA ASP A 184 6.86 -10.13 -7.15
C ASP A 184 7.90 -10.27 -6.02
N TYR A 185 7.56 -9.83 -4.79
CA TYR A 185 8.42 -9.95 -3.61
C TYR A 185 7.62 -10.27 -2.35
N LEU A 186 8.24 -11.00 -1.42
CA LEU A 186 7.73 -11.22 -0.07
C LEU A 186 8.75 -10.75 0.96
N TRP A 187 8.34 -9.86 1.85
CA TRP A 187 9.13 -9.30 2.94
C TRP A 187 8.84 -10.06 4.23
N VAL A 188 9.33 -11.29 4.34
CA VAL A 188 9.02 -12.16 5.48
C VAL A 188 9.49 -11.52 6.80
N GLN A 189 8.57 -11.36 7.75
CA GLN A 189 8.84 -10.74 9.06
C GLN A 189 9.51 -11.76 10.00
N PHE A 190 10.84 -11.66 10.17
CA PHE A 190 11.64 -12.52 11.07
C PHE A 190 11.97 -11.81 12.40
N TYR A 191 10.94 -11.49 13.20
CA TYR A 191 11.07 -10.91 14.54
C TYR A 191 9.97 -11.37 15.49
#